data_AF-A0A8B5WSG3-F1
#
_entry.id   AF-A0A8B5WSG3-F1
#
_cell.length_a   1.000
_cell.length_b   1.000
_cell.length_c   1.000
_cell.angle_alpha   90.00
_cell.angle_beta   90.00
_cell.angle_gamma   90.00
#
_symmetry.space_group_name_H-M   'P 1'
#
loop_
_entity.id
_entity.type
_entity.pdbx_description
1 polymer ?
#
loop_
_entity_poly.entity_id
_entity_poly.type
_entity_poly.pdbx_seq_one_letter_code
_entity_poly.pdbx_strand_id
1 'polypeptide(L)'
;MNTTRFSTNRVVTTLTVLLFGAIWGFAEATVGHALHLLPRLIAVPPLAGFVMFPIGVVFMLAAVHATRRPATAFFVALVAATVKFSSVVLPSVSWVFVQNPVVAIVLQGLTVWGLVTVLGFGANRAKAVVAALSAGVVWRLAFAALSVSLGVRWGLLTRGTSAVVQFVVFDSLVNAVIIVVLLHARLHLRAADAMRRFIGPTSVGAACALAVIAEIGLRLI
;
A
#
# COMPACT_ATOMS: atom_id res chain seq x y z
N MET A 1 27.27 24.72 6.53
CA MET A 1 26.49 23.53 6.16
C MET A 1 25.04 23.73 6.59
N ASN A 2 24.15 23.94 5.63
CA ASN A 2 22.76 24.33 5.86
C ASN A 2 21.91 23.09 6.17
N THR A 3 21.69 22.79 7.45
CA THR A 3 20.68 21.83 7.88
C THR A 3 19.31 22.43 7.64
N THR A 4 18.66 22.04 6.54
CA THR A 4 17.30 22.45 6.21
C THR A 4 16.35 22.11 7.36
N ARG A 5 15.88 23.15 8.07
CA ARG A 5 14.72 23.08 8.96
C ARG A 5 13.53 22.61 8.13
N PHE A 6 13.23 21.32 8.16
CA PHE A 6 11.89 20.84 7.83
C PHE A 6 10.97 21.31 8.97
N SER A 7 10.45 22.53 8.84
CA SER A 7 9.30 22.91 9.64
C SER A 7 8.15 21.99 9.27
N THR A 8 7.36 21.65 10.27
CA THR A 8 6.18 20.79 10.22
C THR A 8 5.03 21.47 9.45
N ASN A 9 5.30 21.94 8.23
CA ASN A 9 4.36 22.67 7.40
C ASN A 9 3.25 21.71 6.95
N ARG A 10 2.01 22.03 7.33
CA ARG A 10 0.82 21.25 6.98
C ARG A 10 0.70 21.09 5.47
N VAL A 11 1.01 22.13 4.69
CA VAL A 11 0.97 22.09 3.22
C VAL A 11 1.95 21.07 2.66
N VAL A 12 3.22 21.10 3.09
CA VAL A 12 4.23 20.12 2.65
C VAL A 12 3.85 18.71 3.05
N THR A 13 3.28 18.53 4.25
CA THR A 13 2.78 17.22 4.70
C THR A 13 1.67 16.72 3.77
N THR A 14 0.67 17.55 3.47
CA THR A 14 -0.44 17.20 2.57
C THR A 14 0.05 16.88 1.17
N LEU A 15 0.93 17.70 0.59
CA LEU A 15 1.51 17.45 -0.74
C LEU A 15 2.31 16.14 -0.76
N THR A 16 3.03 15.83 0.33
CA THR A 16 3.77 14.57 0.45
C THR A 16 2.80 13.38 0.48
N VAL A 17 1.77 13.44 1.32
CA VAL A 17 0.72 12.40 1.40
C VAL A 17 0.10 12.15 0.02
N LEU A 18 -0.31 13.22 -0.67
CA LEU A 18 -0.95 13.13 -1.98
C LEU A 18 0.00 12.54 -3.03
N LEU A 19 1.26 13.00 -3.08
CA LEU A 19 2.24 12.51 -4.04
C LEU A 19 2.50 11.00 -3.87
N PHE A 20 2.89 10.57 -2.66
CA PHE A 20 3.22 9.17 -2.40
C PHE A 20 2.01 8.26 -2.53
N GLY A 21 0.84 8.72 -2.08
CA GLY A 21 -0.42 8.01 -2.25
C GLY A 21 -0.82 7.86 -3.71
N ALA A 22 -0.68 8.91 -4.53
CA ALA A 22 -0.96 8.85 -5.96
C ALA A 22 0.00 7.92 -6.71
N ILE A 23 1.30 7.95 -6.38
CA ILE A 23 2.28 7.04 -7.00
C ILE A 23 1.98 5.58 -6.65
N TRP A 24 1.67 5.28 -5.39
CA TRP A 24 1.26 3.93 -5.02
C TRP A 24 -0.07 3.56 -5.70
N GLY A 25 -1.06 4.45 -5.72
CA GLY A 25 -2.32 4.23 -6.44
C GLY A 25 -2.12 3.95 -7.92
N PHE A 26 -1.20 4.66 -8.58
CA PHE A 26 -0.82 4.38 -9.97
C PHE A 26 -0.15 3.00 -10.11
N ALA A 27 0.71 2.60 -9.17
CA ALA A 27 1.28 1.25 -9.16
C ALA A 27 0.22 0.15 -8.96
N GLU A 28 -0.79 0.38 -8.11
CA GLU A 28 -1.96 -0.52 -7.95
C GLU A 28 -2.81 -0.61 -9.22
N ALA A 29 -2.96 0.52 -9.91
CA ALA A 29 -3.71 0.58 -11.17
C ALA A 29 -2.99 -0.19 -12.28
N THR A 30 -1.66 -0.11 -12.34
CA THR A 30 -0.83 -0.66 -13.41
C THR A 30 -0.26 -2.03 -13.05
N VAL A 31 0.81 -2.06 -12.24
CA VAL A 31 1.50 -3.27 -11.79
C VAL A 31 0.54 -4.20 -11.07
N GLY A 32 -0.28 -3.68 -10.15
CA GLY A 32 -1.28 -4.46 -9.44
C GLY A 32 -2.29 -5.12 -10.38
N HIS A 33 -2.77 -4.39 -11.40
CA HIS A 33 -3.65 -4.96 -12.41
C HIS A 33 -2.96 -6.07 -13.22
N ALA A 34 -1.74 -5.84 -13.70
CA ALA A 34 -0.98 -6.86 -14.42
C ALA A 34 -0.77 -8.13 -13.58
N LEU A 35 -0.46 -7.99 -12.28
CA LEU A 35 -0.30 -9.11 -11.35
C LEU A 35 -1.61 -9.85 -11.05
N HIS A 36 -2.76 -9.19 -11.19
CA HIS A 36 -4.08 -9.84 -11.10
C HIS A 36 -4.46 -10.57 -12.39
N LEU A 37 -3.97 -10.11 -13.55
CA LEU A 37 -4.15 -10.79 -14.83
C LEU A 37 -3.27 -12.02 -14.96
N LEU A 38 -2.04 -11.99 -14.41
CA LEU A 38 -1.06 -13.05 -14.62
C LEU A 38 -1.56 -14.47 -14.24
N PRO A 39 -2.20 -14.70 -13.07
CA PRO A 39 -2.79 -16.00 -12.73
C PRO A 39 -3.93 -16.46 -13.63
N ARG A 40 -4.53 -15.54 -14.41
CA ARG A 40 -5.58 -15.85 -15.39
C ARG A 40 -5.00 -16.23 -16.74
N LEU A 41 -3.79 -15.76 -17.05
CA LEU A 41 -3.10 -15.99 -18.32
C LEU A 41 -2.16 -17.18 -18.26
N ILE A 42 -1.49 -17.38 -17.12
CA ILE A 42 -0.57 -18.48 -16.86
C ILE A 42 -0.84 -19.07 -15.48
N ALA A 43 -0.58 -20.37 -15.30
CA ALA A 43 -0.83 -21.08 -14.05
C ALA A 43 0.20 -20.72 -12.96
N VAL A 44 0.12 -19.48 -12.45
CA VAL A 44 0.96 -18.96 -11.36
C VAL A 44 0.11 -18.62 -10.13
N PRO A 45 0.68 -18.67 -8.91
CA PRO A 45 -0.02 -18.25 -7.71
C PRO A 45 -0.47 -16.78 -7.77
N PRO A 46 -1.47 -16.35 -6.98
CA PRO A 46 -1.92 -14.96 -6.95
C PRO A 46 -0.84 -14.02 -6.38
N LEU A 47 -0.04 -13.40 -7.24
CA LEU A 47 1.15 -12.61 -6.85
C LEU A 47 0.86 -11.18 -6.35
N ALA A 48 -0.32 -10.63 -6.65
CA ALA A 48 -0.61 -9.22 -6.39
C ALA A 48 -0.42 -8.83 -4.90
N GLY A 49 -0.96 -9.60 -3.97
CA GLY A 49 -0.81 -9.35 -2.53
C GLY A 49 0.62 -9.52 -2.00
N PHE A 50 1.45 -10.30 -2.70
CA PHE A 50 2.85 -10.52 -2.33
C PHE A 50 3.74 -9.32 -2.69
N VAL A 51 3.46 -8.70 -3.83
CA VAL A 51 4.31 -7.66 -4.41
C VAL A 51 3.81 -6.28 -4.02
N MET A 52 2.50 -6.07 -4.08
CA MET A 52 1.93 -4.74 -3.93
C MET A 52 1.97 -4.22 -2.50
N PHE A 53 1.79 -5.08 -1.49
CA PHE A 53 1.89 -4.62 -0.10
C PHE A 53 3.32 -4.15 0.27
N PRO A 54 4.40 -4.90 -0.01
CA PRO A 54 5.75 -4.39 0.22
C PRO A 54 6.08 -3.09 -0.54
N ILE A 55 5.58 -2.93 -1.78
CA ILE A 55 5.69 -1.66 -2.52
C ILE A 55 4.96 -0.53 -1.77
N GLY A 56 3.73 -0.79 -1.30
CA GLY A 56 2.98 0.14 -0.47
C GLY A 56 3.73 0.53 0.81
N VAL A 57 4.37 -0.43 1.49
CA VAL A 57 5.22 -0.19 2.67
C VAL A 57 6.37 0.76 2.33
N VAL A 58 7.03 0.60 1.18
CA VAL A 58 8.10 1.52 0.74
C VAL A 58 7.57 2.94 0.61
N PHE A 59 6.43 3.16 -0.05
CA PHE A 59 5.85 4.49 -0.22
C PHE A 59 5.35 5.10 1.09
N MET A 60 4.67 4.32 1.94
CA MET A 60 4.23 4.75 3.25
C MET A 60 5.41 5.20 4.12
N LEU A 61 6.48 4.39 4.18
CA LEU A 61 7.66 4.72 4.99
C LEU A 61 8.49 5.85 4.40
N ALA A 62 8.55 5.98 3.08
CA ALA A 62 9.17 7.14 2.42
C ALA A 62 8.46 8.44 2.79
N ALA A 63 7.12 8.44 2.78
CA ALA A 63 6.33 9.60 3.18
C ALA A 63 6.45 9.91 4.68
N VAL A 64 6.46 8.88 5.54
CA VAL A 64 6.77 9.06 6.97
C VAL A 64 8.17 9.64 7.16
N HIS A 65 9.16 9.21 6.39
CA HIS A 65 10.52 9.75 6.45
C HIS A 65 10.54 11.24 6.11
N ALA A 66 9.91 11.61 5.00
CA ALA A 66 9.87 12.98 4.49
C ALA A 66 9.10 13.95 5.42
N THR A 67 8.05 13.46 6.09
CA THR A 67 7.18 14.29 6.96
C THR A 67 7.50 14.21 8.44
N ARG A 68 8.27 13.19 8.85
CA ARG A 68 8.54 12.83 10.26
C ARG A 68 7.28 12.57 11.09
N ARG A 69 6.16 12.21 10.44
CA ARG A 69 4.86 11.96 11.06
C ARG A 69 4.38 10.54 10.78
N PRO A 70 4.22 9.67 11.78
CA PRO A 70 3.74 8.29 11.59
C PRO A 70 2.39 8.20 10.86
N ALA A 71 1.45 9.09 11.20
CA ALA A 71 0.11 9.12 10.60
C ALA A 71 0.11 9.30 9.08
N THR A 72 1.19 9.84 8.51
CA THR A 72 1.37 9.97 7.06
C THR A 72 1.25 8.62 6.35
N ALA A 73 1.68 7.51 6.96
CA ALA A 73 1.53 6.17 6.37
C ALA A 73 0.07 5.83 6.08
N PHE A 74 -0.82 6.08 7.05
CA PHE A 74 -2.24 5.81 6.90
C PHE A 74 -2.87 6.71 5.83
N PHE A 75 -2.55 8.01 5.82
CA PHE A 75 -3.09 8.92 4.80
C PHE A 75 -2.60 8.62 3.38
N VAL A 76 -1.35 8.15 3.21
CA VAL A 76 -0.84 7.66 1.92
C VAL A 76 -1.67 6.48 1.43
N ALA A 77 -1.99 5.53 2.32
CA ALA A 77 -2.85 4.41 1.98
C ALA A 77 -4.28 4.84 1.64
N LEU A 78 -4.85 5.82 2.36
CA LEU A 78 -6.16 6.37 2.03
C LEU A 78 -6.20 6.98 0.62
N VAL A 79 -5.18 7.75 0.23
CA VAL A 79 -5.10 8.30 -1.12
C VAL A 79 -5.01 7.19 -2.17
N ALA A 80 -4.16 6.18 -1.97
CA ALA A 80 -4.06 5.04 -2.88
C ALA A 80 -5.38 4.25 -2.97
N ALA A 81 -6.08 4.07 -1.85
CA ALA A 81 -7.39 3.45 -1.79
C ALA A 81 -8.45 4.27 -2.53
N THR A 82 -8.42 5.62 -2.43
CA THR A 82 -9.30 6.49 -3.20
C THR A 82 -9.04 6.39 -4.70
N VAL A 83 -7.78 6.32 -5.14
CA VAL A 83 -7.45 6.04 -6.54
C VAL A 83 -8.07 4.72 -6.94
N LYS A 84 -7.89 3.65 -6.16
CA LYS A 84 -8.47 2.33 -6.48
C LYS A 84 -9.99 2.34 -6.55
N PHE A 85 -10.61 3.07 -5.63
CA PHE A 85 -12.05 3.24 -5.54
C PHE A 85 -12.63 4.00 -6.74
N SER A 86 -11.85 4.84 -7.42
CA SER A 86 -12.34 5.61 -8.58
C SER A 86 -12.92 4.77 -9.70
N SER A 87 -12.50 3.50 -9.84
CA SER A 87 -13.05 2.56 -10.83
C SER A 87 -14.53 2.20 -10.59
N VAL A 88 -15.10 2.50 -9.42
CA VAL A 88 -16.51 2.22 -9.10
C VAL A 88 -17.50 3.00 -9.96
N VAL A 89 -17.06 4.10 -10.57
CA VAL A 89 -17.90 4.90 -11.47
C VAL A 89 -18.16 4.19 -12.80
N LEU A 90 -17.40 3.14 -13.11
CA LEU A 90 -17.55 2.39 -14.34
C LEU A 90 -18.62 1.30 -14.18
N PRO A 91 -19.65 1.26 -15.05
CA PRO A 91 -20.74 0.30 -14.93
C PRO A 91 -20.31 -1.15 -15.16
N SER A 92 -19.19 -1.37 -15.85
CA SER A 92 -18.61 -2.70 -16.10
C SER A 92 -17.86 -3.28 -14.91
N VAL A 93 -17.58 -2.48 -13.86
CA VAL A 93 -16.76 -2.90 -12.73
C VAL A 93 -17.65 -3.29 -11.54
N SER A 94 -17.59 -4.56 -11.14
CA SER A 94 -18.37 -5.03 -9.98
C SER A 94 -17.90 -4.40 -8.66
N TRP A 95 -18.85 -4.09 -7.78
CA TRP A 95 -18.57 -3.52 -6.45
C TRP A 95 -17.59 -4.38 -5.63
N VAL A 96 -17.75 -5.71 -5.66
CA VAL A 96 -16.89 -6.65 -4.93
C VAL A 96 -15.43 -6.58 -5.41
N PHE A 97 -15.22 -6.34 -6.70
CA PHE A 97 -13.88 -6.20 -7.29
C PHE A 97 -13.16 -4.94 -6.80
N VAL A 98 -13.89 -3.85 -6.54
CA VAL A 98 -13.34 -2.60 -6.02
C VAL A 98 -13.15 -2.66 -4.51
N GLN A 99 -14.16 -3.16 -3.78
CA GLN A 99 -14.18 -3.13 -2.32
C GLN A 99 -13.02 -3.92 -1.71
N ASN A 100 -12.72 -5.11 -2.26
CA ASN A 100 -11.68 -5.99 -1.73
C ASN A 100 -10.28 -5.30 -1.66
N PRO A 101 -9.69 -4.82 -2.77
CA PRO A 101 -8.41 -4.14 -2.73
C PRO A 101 -8.47 -2.82 -1.93
N VAL A 102 -9.57 -2.06 -1.98
CA VAL A 102 -9.73 -0.82 -1.20
C VAL A 102 -9.62 -1.10 0.30
N VAL A 103 -10.37 -2.08 0.81
CA VAL A 103 -10.32 -2.46 2.24
C VAL A 103 -8.94 -2.99 2.61
N ALA A 104 -8.32 -3.80 1.76
CA ALA A 104 -6.98 -4.31 2.00
C ALA A 104 -5.95 -3.17 2.13
N ILE A 105 -5.96 -2.20 1.20
CA ILE A 105 -5.05 -1.03 1.23
C ILE A 105 -5.24 -0.21 2.51
N VAL A 106 -6.50 0.04 2.91
CA VAL A 106 -6.81 0.78 4.15
C VAL A 106 -6.24 0.06 5.39
N LEU A 107 -6.47 -1.25 5.50
CA LEU A 107 -5.97 -2.06 6.62
C LEU A 107 -4.44 -2.16 6.65
N GLN A 108 -3.80 -2.21 5.47
CA GLN A 108 -2.34 -2.14 5.34
C GLN A 108 -1.81 -0.80 5.88
N GLY A 109 -2.46 0.31 5.50
CA GLY A 109 -2.14 1.65 6.00
C GLY A 109 -2.25 1.78 7.51
N LEU A 110 -3.36 1.30 8.08
CA LEU A 110 -3.56 1.28 9.53
C LEU A 110 -2.48 0.46 10.25
N THR A 111 -2.16 -0.71 9.69
CA THR A 111 -1.14 -1.60 10.25
C THR A 111 0.24 -0.95 10.27
N VAL A 112 0.67 -0.37 9.14
CA VAL A 112 1.98 0.29 9.05
C VAL A 112 2.04 1.52 9.96
N TRP A 113 0.97 2.33 10.00
CA TRP A 113 0.89 3.46 10.91
C TRP A 113 1.01 3.04 12.38
N GLY A 114 0.26 2.02 12.80
CA GLY A 114 0.33 1.48 14.16
C GLY A 114 1.73 0.97 14.52
N LEU A 115 2.34 0.19 13.62
CA LEU A 115 3.69 -0.35 13.83
C LEU A 115 4.76 0.74 13.93
N VAL A 116 4.71 1.76 13.07
CA VAL A 116 5.64 2.90 13.14
C VAL A 116 5.43 3.69 14.43
N THR A 117 4.18 3.84 14.89
CA THR A 117 3.84 4.56 16.12
C THR A 117 4.37 3.83 17.36
N VAL A 118 4.23 2.50 17.41
CA VAL A 118 4.65 1.68 18.57
C VAL A 118 6.16 1.40 18.57
N LEU A 119 6.73 1.03 17.42
CA LEU A 119 8.13 0.59 17.34
C LEU A 119 9.12 1.75 17.12
N GLY A 120 8.62 2.87 16.62
CA GLY A 120 9.39 4.05 16.24
C GLY A 120 9.98 3.96 14.84
N PHE A 121 10.29 5.12 14.26
CA PHE A 121 10.94 5.25 12.95
C PHE A 121 12.47 5.11 13.07
N GLY A 122 13.12 4.36 12.16
CA GLY A 122 14.58 4.20 12.15
C GLY A 122 15.13 3.21 13.18
N ALA A 123 14.27 2.32 13.65
CA ALA A 123 14.59 1.31 14.64
C ALA A 123 15.62 0.25 14.16
N ASN A 124 16.35 -0.36 15.10
CA ASN A 124 17.38 -1.37 14.83
C ASN A 124 16.86 -2.57 13.99
N ARG A 125 17.78 -3.38 13.45
CA ARG A 125 17.45 -4.52 12.55
C ARG A 125 16.40 -5.48 13.14
N ALA A 126 16.46 -5.73 14.44
CA ALA A 126 15.49 -6.61 15.12
C ALA A 126 14.06 -6.04 15.06
N LYS A 127 13.90 -4.75 15.37
CA LYS A 127 12.60 -4.06 15.26
C LYS A 127 12.08 -4.02 13.82
N ALA A 128 12.95 -3.88 12.82
CA ALA A 128 12.55 -3.94 11.41
C ALA A 128 12.01 -5.33 11.01
N VAL A 129 12.60 -6.41 11.50
CA VAL A 129 12.12 -7.78 11.28
C VAL A 129 10.77 -7.99 11.98
N VAL A 130 10.65 -7.57 13.24
CA VAL A 130 9.38 -7.64 13.99
C VAL A 130 8.28 -6.84 13.30
N ALA A 131 8.59 -5.62 12.84
CA ALA A 131 7.67 -4.80 12.08
C ALA A 131 7.23 -5.49 10.78
N ALA A 132 8.15 -6.08 10.02
CA ALA A 132 7.83 -6.76 8.78
C ALA A 132 6.95 -8.01 8.97
N LEU A 133 7.25 -8.83 9.97
CA LEU A 133 6.43 -9.99 10.33
C LEU A 133 5.03 -9.57 10.80
N SER A 134 4.97 -8.60 11.71
CA SER A 134 3.70 -8.07 12.22
C SER A 134 2.89 -7.42 11.10
N ALA A 135 3.55 -6.67 10.22
CA ALA A 135 2.93 -6.05 9.06
C ALA A 135 2.35 -7.11 8.13
N GLY A 136 3.03 -8.23 7.89
CA GLY A 136 2.51 -9.32 7.08
C GLY A 136 1.20 -9.90 7.64
N VAL A 137 1.16 -10.15 8.95
CA VAL A 137 0.07 -10.89 9.61
C VAL A 137 -1.12 -10.00 9.99
N VAL A 138 -0.88 -8.82 10.59
CA VAL A 138 -1.92 -8.02 11.26
C VAL A 138 -3.03 -7.57 10.31
N TRP A 139 -2.68 -6.97 9.16
CA TRP A 139 -3.72 -6.51 8.22
C TRP A 139 -4.50 -7.68 7.62
N ARG A 140 -3.87 -8.85 7.45
CA ARG A 140 -4.51 -10.04 6.90
C ARG A 140 -5.49 -10.67 7.86
N LEU A 141 -5.12 -10.73 9.14
CA LEU A 141 -6.04 -11.14 10.20
C LEU A 141 -7.22 -10.18 10.31
N ALA A 142 -6.95 -8.87 10.30
CA ALA A 142 -8.00 -7.86 10.30
C ALA A 142 -8.92 -7.99 9.08
N PHE A 143 -8.34 -8.23 7.89
CA PHE A 143 -9.07 -8.41 6.65
C PHE A 143 -9.95 -9.67 6.69
N ALA A 144 -9.40 -10.82 7.12
CA ALA A 144 -10.14 -12.06 7.26
C ALA A 144 -11.26 -11.95 8.29
N ALA A 145 -10.99 -11.36 9.46
CA ALA A 145 -11.98 -11.13 10.51
C ALA A 145 -13.12 -10.21 10.02
N LEU A 146 -12.78 -9.13 9.32
CA LEU A 146 -13.77 -8.21 8.74
C LEU A 146 -14.62 -8.90 7.66
N SER A 147 -13.98 -9.73 6.81
CA SER A 147 -14.68 -10.51 5.78
C SER A 147 -15.75 -11.42 6.41
N VAL A 148 -15.38 -12.13 7.47
CA VAL A 148 -16.30 -13.02 8.21
C VAL A 148 -17.41 -12.21 8.90
N SER A 149 -17.05 -11.12 9.58
CA SER A 149 -17.99 -10.32 10.37
C SER A 149 -19.07 -9.64 9.51
N LEU A 150 -18.70 -9.19 8.31
CA LEU A 150 -19.64 -8.56 7.38
C LEU A 150 -20.43 -9.59 6.55
N GLY A 151 -20.18 -10.90 6.74
CA GLY A 151 -20.77 -11.96 5.92
C GLY A 151 -20.39 -11.88 4.43
N VAL A 152 -19.38 -11.07 4.08
CA VAL A 152 -19.01 -10.88 2.69
C VAL A 152 -18.02 -11.95 2.28
N ARG A 153 -18.45 -12.83 1.38
CA ARG A 153 -17.59 -13.85 0.78
C ARG A 153 -16.68 -13.22 -0.28
N TRP A 154 -15.76 -12.37 0.14
CA TRP A 154 -14.63 -11.98 -0.71
C TRP A 154 -13.87 -13.25 -1.12
N GLY A 155 -13.22 -13.24 -2.29
CA GLY A 155 -12.66 -14.43 -2.94
C GLY A 155 -11.66 -15.28 -2.12
N LEU A 156 -11.28 -14.84 -0.92
CA LEU A 156 -10.56 -15.63 0.08
C LEU A 156 -11.46 -16.69 0.75
N LEU A 157 -12.64 -16.30 1.25
CA LEU A 157 -13.53 -17.20 2.00
C LEU A 157 -14.21 -18.24 1.10
N THR A 158 -14.32 -17.96 -0.20
CA THR A 158 -14.88 -18.92 -1.18
C THR A 158 -13.91 -20.04 -1.53
N ARG A 159 -12.62 -19.90 -1.23
CA ARG A 159 -11.57 -20.89 -1.54
C ARG A 159 -11.29 -21.86 -0.39
N GLY A 160 -12.03 -21.75 0.71
CA GLY A 160 -11.91 -22.65 1.86
C GLY A 160 -10.82 -22.26 2.86
N THR A 161 -10.70 -23.06 3.93
CA THR A 161 -9.81 -22.81 5.07
C THR A 161 -8.33 -22.87 4.68
N SER A 162 -7.95 -23.73 3.73
CA SER A 162 -6.58 -23.82 3.22
C SER A 162 -6.11 -22.51 2.58
N ALA A 163 -6.96 -21.83 1.82
CA ALA A 163 -6.66 -20.53 1.24
C ALA A 163 -6.50 -19.44 2.30
N VAL A 164 -7.30 -19.48 3.38
CA VAL A 164 -7.15 -18.57 4.53
C VAL A 164 -5.82 -18.80 5.24
N VAL A 165 -5.44 -20.05 5.49
CA VAL A 165 -4.17 -20.40 6.13
C VAL A 165 -3.00 -19.97 5.26
N GLN A 166 -3.05 -20.25 3.95
CA GLN A 166 -2.04 -19.80 3.00
C GLN A 166 -1.90 -18.27 3.03
N PHE A 167 -3.02 -17.55 2.93
CA PHE A 167 -3.04 -16.09 2.97
C PHE A 167 -2.45 -15.54 4.26
N VAL A 168 -2.88 -16.04 5.42
CA VAL A 168 -2.45 -15.49 6.72
C VAL A 168 -1.04 -15.89 7.08
N VAL A 169 -0.61 -17.12 6.78
CA VAL A 169 0.69 -17.64 7.22
C VAL A 169 1.73 -17.52 6.12
N PHE A 170 1.54 -18.21 5.00
CA PHE A 170 2.54 -18.29 3.95
C PHE A 170 2.78 -16.93 3.30
N ASP A 171 1.72 -16.23 2.89
CA ASP A 171 1.87 -14.93 2.23
C ASP A 171 2.41 -13.85 3.18
N SER A 172 2.19 -14.01 4.48
CA SER A 172 2.79 -13.13 5.50
C SER A 172 4.29 -13.34 5.63
N LEU A 173 4.76 -14.59 5.63
CA LEU A 173 6.19 -14.90 5.71
C LEU A 173 6.93 -14.37 4.48
N VAL A 174 6.38 -14.59 3.29
CA VAL A 174 6.96 -14.06 2.05
C VAL A 174 6.99 -12.54 2.07
N ASN A 175 5.89 -11.88 2.48
CA ASN A 175 5.87 -10.42 2.60
C ASN A 175 6.87 -9.89 3.61
N ALA A 176 7.03 -10.57 4.75
CA ALA A 176 8.00 -10.18 5.75
C ALA A 176 9.42 -10.22 5.19
N VAL A 177 9.79 -11.29 4.47
CA VAL A 177 11.09 -11.39 3.81
C VAL A 177 11.29 -10.24 2.82
N ILE A 178 10.33 -10.01 1.92
CA ILE A 178 10.41 -8.93 0.93
C ILE A 178 10.56 -7.58 1.63
N ILE A 179 9.71 -7.27 2.62
CA ILE A 179 9.77 -6.00 3.35
C ILE A 179 11.14 -5.83 4.02
N VAL A 180 11.66 -6.86 4.71
CA VAL A 180 12.99 -6.80 5.34
C VAL A 180 14.07 -6.48 4.30
N VAL A 181 14.04 -7.13 3.14
CA VAL A 181 15.00 -6.89 2.05
C VAL A 181 14.88 -5.44 1.54
N LEU A 182 13.68 -4.94 1.27
CA LEU A 182 13.46 -3.57 0.78
C LEU A 182 13.89 -2.52 1.83
N LEU A 183 13.67 -2.79 3.11
CA LEU A 183 14.12 -1.93 4.22
C LEU A 183 15.64 -1.95 4.36
N HIS A 184 16.27 -3.12 4.26
CA HIS A 184 17.72 -3.26 4.32
C HIS A 184 18.42 -2.57 3.14
N ALA A 185 17.84 -2.69 1.94
CA ALA A 185 18.27 -1.98 0.74
C ALA A 185 17.97 -0.47 0.79
N ARG A 186 17.34 0.02 1.88
CA ARG A 186 16.99 1.43 2.12
C ARG A 186 16.16 2.04 0.99
N LEU A 187 15.32 1.25 0.33
CA LEU A 187 14.54 1.74 -0.81
C LEU A 187 13.54 2.83 -0.41
N HIS A 188 13.00 2.77 0.80
CA HIS A 188 12.14 3.83 1.34
C HIS A 188 12.86 5.17 1.48
N LEU A 189 14.15 5.18 1.83
CA LEU A 189 14.95 6.41 1.91
C LEU A 189 15.26 6.94 0.51
N ARG A 190 15.69 6.05 -0.40
CA ARG A 190 15.96 6.42 -1.80
C ARG A 190 14.72 6.96 -2.49
N ALA A 191 13.55 6.36 -2.24
CA ALA A 191 12.27 6.84 -2.74
C ALA A 191 11.93 8.22 -2.15
N ALA A 192 12.14 8.44 -0.86
CA ALA A 192 11.95 9.74 -0.22
C ALA A 192 12.81 10.83 -0.87
N ASP A 193 14.10 10.56 -1.05
CA ASP A 193 15.05 11.50 -1.65
C ASP A 193 14.73 11.78 -3.13
N ALA A 194 14.46 10.73 -3.91
CA ALA A 194 14.12 10.86 -5.33
C ALA A 194 12.83 11.66 -5.55
N MET A 195 11.84 11.49 -4.67
CA MET A 195 10.54 12.17 -4.78
C MET A 195 10.53 13.58 -4.20
N ARG A 196 11.51 13.94 -3.37
CA ARG A 196 11.56 15.23 -2.67
C ARG A 196 11.40 16.43 -3.59
N ARG A 197 12.04 16.40 -4.77
CA ARG A 197 11.98 17.48 -5.77
C ARG A 197 10.62 17.63 -6.46
N PHE A 198 9.77 16.61 -6.37
CA PHE A 198 8.43 16.60 -6.97
C PHE A 198 7.34 16.96 -5.97
N ILE A 199 7.69 17.29 -4.71
CA ILE A 199 6.71 17.76 -3.72
C ILE A 199 6.35 19.22 -4.06
N GLY A 200 5.36 19.37 -4.93
CA GLY A 200 4.81 20.66 -5.34
C GLY A 200 3.40 20.51 -5.92
N PRO A 201 2.56 21.56 -5.89
CA PRO A 201 1.15 21.46 -6.29
C PRO A 201 0.95 20.89 -7.70
N THR A 202 1.75 21.33 -8.68
CA THR A 202 1.64 20.89 -10.07
C THR A 202 1.96 19.40 -10.24
N SER A 203 3.10 18.95 -9.71
CA SER A 203 3.52 17.54 -9.80
C SER A 203 2.56 16.61 -9.06
N VAL A 204 2.06 17.04 -7.90
CA VAL A 204 1.06 16.29 -7.12
C VAL A 204 -0.25 16.17 -7.89
N GLY A 205 -0.75 17.28 -8.46
CA GLY A 205 -1.96 17.28 -9.28
C GLY A 205 -1.84 16.35 -10.49
N ALA A 206 -0.71 16.44 -11.20
CA ALA A 206 -0.42 15.55 -12.32
C ALA A 206 -0.36 14.08 -11.91
N ALA A 207 0.32 13.74 -10.80
CA ALA A 207 0.40 12.37 -10.30
C ALA A 207 -0.99 11.81 -9.92
N CYS A 208 -1.83 12.60 -9.26
CA CYS A 208 -3.19 12.20 -8.91
C CYS A 208 -4.03 11.94 -10.16
N ALA A 209 -3.99 12.86 -11.13
CA ALA A 209 -4.72 12.72 -12.39
C ALA A 209 -4.27 11.46 -13.16
N LEU A 210 -2.96 11.25 -13.31
CA LEU A 210 -2.41 10.06 -13.97
C LEU A 210 -2.82 8.76 -13.27
N ALA A 211 -2.81 8.74 -11.92
CA ALA A 211 -3.22 7.58 -11.14
C ALA A 211 -4.69 7.21 -11.38
N VAL A 212 -5.59 8.19 -11.38
CA VAL A 212 -7.02 7.98 -11.63
C VAL A 212 -7.28 7.60 -13.09
N ILE A 213 -6.64 8.29 -14.05
CA ILE A 213 -6.75 7.96 -15.48
C ILE A 213 -6.29 6.54 -15.74
N ALA A 214 -5.17 6.10 -15.14
CA ALA A 214 -4.68 4.74 -15.28
C ALA A 214 -5.65 3.71 -14.68
N GLU A 215 -6.20 3.97 -13.49
CA GLU A 215 -7.16 3.03 -12.86
C GLU A 215 -8.44 2.93 -13.67
N ILE A 216 -8.98 4.03 -14.20
CA ILE A 216 -10.19 4.01 -15.03
C ILE A 216 -9.90 3.39 -16.40
N GLY A 217 -8.83 3.84 -17.08
CA GLY A 217 -8.50 3.41 -18.44
C GLY A 217 -8.23 1.91 -18.54
N LEU A 218 -7.48 1.33 -17.59
CA LEU A 218 -7.21 -0.11 -17.55
C LEU A 218 -8.40 -0.97 -17.12
N ARG A 219 -9.57 -0.39 -16.83
CA ARG A 219 -10.81 -1.13 -16.53
C ARG A 219 -11.79 -1.12 -17.70
N LEU A 220 -11.49 -0.34 -18.72
CA LEU A 220 -12.24 -0.29 -19.98
C LEU A 220 -11.72 -1.29 -21.02
N ILE A 221 -10.55 -1.89 -20.77
CA ILE A 221 -9.87 -2.89 -21.60
C ILE A 221 -9.98 -4.24 -20.90
#